data_AF-A0A9Q9FF92-F1
#
_entry.id   AF-A0A9Q9FF92-F1
#
_cell.length_a   1.000
_cell.length_b   1.000
_cell.length_c   1.000
_cell.angle_alpha   90.00
_cell.angle_beta   90.00
_cell.angle_gamma   90.00
#
_symmetry.space_group_name_H-M   'P 1'
#
loop_
_entity.id
_entity.type
_entity.pdbx_description
1 polymer ?
#
loop_
_entity_poly.entity_id
_entity_poly.type
_entity_poly.pdbx_seq_one_letter_code
_entity_poly.pdbx_strand_id
1 'polypeptide(L)'
;MISVGIDISKRKSTAAILNVQGEVICNPFEFRHTKSGFEELLMYVKDYPQDEVKFIMEAKGIYHLALLEFLKSKGYFVHVANPLLIKKFFDAEIRKGKTDRKDALKLSLYGTEKWFKLDDHLISEKIYSELMMLSREYNQLIAIRTKSKIQLNHLIERIFPGIEKILTDYYTELLLDFLLKYPHVSCVVKQSEKVFTKQFVKMAEKKEHTKGPQLAKKVYDLALECVPAISSSRSLEIAVESCINVLRSTQTSTDAIITQMRLLAKELPEYDMVRSMPGIGDTLAPRLIAEIGDIRRFKNAKSLIAYAGIDAPPYQSGQFEGTRRHISKRGSASLRKCGFEIMFILMRREPSEDKDIYEYIQKKRAEGKAFKVALFAGFNKMLRIYYARTMEIYSKLT
;
A
#
# COMPACT_ATOMS: atom_id res chain seq x y z
N MET A 1 -19.26 -34.38 -0.70
CA MET A 1 -18.95 -32.94 -0.71
C MET A 1 -18.96 -32.38 0.71
N ILE A 2 -17.84 -31.81 1.12
CA ILE A 2 -17.50 -31.43 2.50
C ILE A 2 -17.00 -29.98 2.51
N SER A 3 -17.65 -29.15 3.32
CA SER A 3 -17.27 -27.75 3.54
C SER A 3 -16.59 -27.60 4.89
N VAL A 4 -15.35 -27.13 4.92
CA VAL A 4 -14.58 -26.90 6.15
C VAL A 4 -14.44 -25.41 6.39
N GLY A 5 -15.24 -24.87 7.30
CA GLY A 5 -15.18 -23.46 7.70
C GLY A 5 -14.17 -23.24 8.80
N ILE A 6 -13.24 -22.29 8.62
CA ILE A 6 -12.14 -22.03 9.55
C ILE A 6 -12.16 -20.57 9.98
N ASP A 7 -12.47 -20.35 11.26
CA ASP A 7 -12.27 -19.05 11.88
C ASP A 7 -10.78 -18.87 12.27
N ILE A 8 -10.13 -17.89 11.64
CA ILE A 8 -8.69 -17.70 11.71
C ILE A 8 -8.31 -16.80 12.90
N SER A 9 -7.43 -17.31 13.75
CA SER A 9 -6.85 -16.59 14.89
C SER A 9 -5.32 -16.73 14.91
N LYS A 10 -4.62 -15.94 15.74
CA LYS A 10 -3.15 -15.76 15.63
C LYS A 10 -2.29 -17.02 15.81
N ARG A 11 -2.70 -17.94 16.70
CA ARG A 11 -1.88 -19.12 17.10
C ARG A 11 -2.67 -20.43 17.07
N LYS A 12 -3.99 -20.33 17.07
CA LYS A 12 -4.94 -21.43 17.00
C LYS A 12 -6.14 -20.95 16.21
N SER A 13 -6.86 -21.88 15.61
CA SER A 13 -8.06 -21.61 14.82
C SER A 13 -9.15 -22.59 15.20
N THR A 14 -10.40 -22.19 14.97
CA THR A 14 -11.55 -23.07 15.15
C THR A 14 -12.03 -23.51 13.77
N ALA A 15 -12.16 -24.81 13.56
CA ALA A 15 -12.74 -25.39 12.34
C ALA A 15 -14.12 -25.97 12.63
N ALA A 16 -14.98 -25.98 11.62
CA ALA A 16 -16.26 -26.68 11.61
C ALA A 16 -16.47 -27.35 10.24
N ILE A 17 -17.05 -28.55 10.25
CA ILE A 17 -17.20 -29.38 9.05
C ILE A 17 -18.67 -29.70 8.82
N LEU A 18 -19.20 -29.26 7.68
CA LEU A 18 -20.56 -29.55 7.24
C LEU A 18 -20.55 -30.33 5.93
N ASN A 19 -21.58 -31.13 5.70
CA ASN A 19 -21.88 -31.66 4.37
C ASN A 19 -22.68 -30.62 3.55
N VAL A 20 -22.99 -30.97 2.30
CA VAL A 20 -23.79 -30.11 1.41
C VAL A 20 -25.26 -29.94 1.81
N GLN A 21 -25.77 -30.78 2.72
CA GLN A 21 -27.11 -30.64 3.29
C GLN A 21 -27.13 -29.69 4.49
N GLY A 22 -25.96 -29.20 4.92
CA GLY A 22 -25.82 -28.32 6.09
C GLY A 22 -25.73 -29.07 7.42
N GLU A 23 -25.62 -30.40 7.39
CA GLU A 23 -25.48 -31.20 8.61
C GLU A 23 -24.04 -31.12 9.14
N VAL A 24 -23.92 -30.98 10.46
CA VAL A 24 -22.62 -30.91 11.13
C VAL A 24 -22.04 -32.32 11.22
N ILE A 25 -20.99 -32.58 10.43
CA ILE A 25 -20.26 -33.85 10.44
C ILE A 25 -19.34 -33.91 11.66
N CYS A 26 -18.72 -32.79 11.99
CA CYS A 26 -17.84 -32.66 13.15
C CYS A 26 -18.17 -31.39 13.91
N ASN A 27 -18.43 -31.53 15.21
CA ASN A 27 -18.59 -30.39 16.10
C ASN A 27 -17.36 -29.48 16.03
N PRO A 28 -17.51 -28.15 16.16
CA PRO A 28 -16.37 -27.27 16.02
C PRO A 28 -15.22 -27.65 16.96
N PHE A 29 -14.00 -27.63 16.45
CA PHE A 29 -12.79 -28.03 17.17
C PHE A 29 -11.67 -27.02 16.93
N GLU A 30 -10.72 -26.98 17.87
CA GLU A 30 -9.56 -26.09 17.76
C GLU A 30 -8.35 -26.87 17.25
N PHE A 31 -7.52 -26.22 16.44
CA PHE A 31 -6.20 -26.73 16.05
C PHE A 31 -5.15 -25.62 16.14
N ARG A 32 -3.90 -26.01 16.41
CA ARG A 32 -2.78 -25.07 16.53
C ARG A 32 -2.17 -24.74 15.18
N HIS A 33 -1.60 -23.53 15.06
CA HIS A 33 -0.85 -23.11 13.88
C HIS A 33 0.57 -23.68 13.89
N THR A 34 0.66 -25.00 13.87
CA THR A 34 1.89 -25.80 13.78
C THR A 34 1.72 -26.83 12.68
N LYS A 35 2.83 -27.38 12.17
CA LYS A 35 2.76 -28.48 11.19
C LYS A 35 1.86 -29.63 11.67
N SER A 36 2.04 -30.06 12.92
CA SER A 36 1.23 -31.10 13.54
C SER A 36 -0.24 -30.72 13.67
N GLY A 37 -0.56 -29.46 14.02
CA GLY A 37 -1.95 -29.02 14.12
C GLY A 37 -2.65 -28.89 12.76
N PHE A 38 -1.89 -28.55 11.71
CA PHE A 38 -2.42 -28.56 10.35
C PHE A 38 -2.62 -30.00 9.82
N GLU A 39 -1.73 -30.93 10.18
CA GLU A 39 -1.90 -32.36 9.88
C GLU A 39 -3.10 -32.95 10.64
N GLU A 40 -3.31 -32.56 11.90
CA GLU A 40 -4.48 -32.91 12.71
C GLU A 40 -5.78 -32.45 12.03
N LEU A 41 -5.84 -31.22 11.50
CA LEU A 41 -6.98 -30.74 10.71
C LEU A 41 -7.28 -31.66 9.51
N LEU A 42 -6.26 -32.12 8.79
CA LEU A 42 -6.45 -33.01 7.63
C LEU A 42 -6.96 -34.40 8.04
N MET A 43 -6.67 -34.86 9.26
CA MET A 43 -7.19 -36.16 9.74
C MET A 43 -8.72 -36.20 9.82
N TYR A 44 -9.38 -35.06 10.02
CA TYR A 44 -10.84 -34.97 10.04
C TYR A 44 -11.49 -35.10 8.66
N VAL A 45 -10.72 -34.96 7.58
CA VAL A 45 -11.23 -35.03 6.20
C VAL A 45 -10.55 -36.10 5.35
N LYS A 46 -9.67 -36.91 5.94
CA LYS A 46 -8.86 -37.91 5.22
C LYS A 46 -9.68 -38.98 4.49
N ASP A 47 -10.86 -39.29 5.01
CA ASP A 47 -11.73 -40.35 4.49
C ASP A 47 -12.65 -39.86 3.34
N TYR A 48 -12.51 -38.59 2.95
CA TYR A 48 -13.26 -37.99 1.84
C TYR A 48 -12.36 -37.75 0.63
N PRO A 49 -12.89 -37.88 -0.61
CA PRO A 49 -12.17 -37.49 -1.81
C PRO A 49 -11.74 -36.02 -1.75
N GLN A 50 -10.48 -35.76 -2.08
CA GLN A 50 -9.86 -34.44 -1.93
C GLN A 50 -10.56 -33.34 -2.75
N ASP A 51 -11.04 -33.67 -3.94
CA ASP A 51 -11.81 -32.79 -4.84
C ASP A 51 -13.23 -32.50 -4.31
N GLU A 52 -13.70 -33.31 -3.37
CA GLU A 52 -14.95 -33.08 -2.65
C GLU A 52 -14.77 -32.30 -1.34
N VAL A 53 -13.56 -31.86 -0.99
CA VAL A 53 -13.29 -31.08 0.23
C VAL A 53 -12.92 -29.64 -0.14
N LYS A 54 -13.66 -28.67 0.41
CA LYS A 54 -13.38 -27.23 0.23
C LYS A 54 -13.16 -26.56 1.58
N PHE A 55 -11.99 -25.96 1.76
CA PHE A 55 -11.67 -25.16 2.94
C PHE A 55 -12.08 -23.71 2.72
N ILE A 56 -12.81 -23.14 3.68
CA ILE A 56 -13.32 -21.77 3.65
C ILE A 56 -12.73 -21.01 4.82
N MET A 57 -12.00 -19.94 4.54
CA MET A 57 -11.41 -19.08 5.57
C MET A 57 -11.64 -17.62 5.24
N GLU A 58 -11.67 -16.76 6.25
CA GLU A 58 -11.82 -15.31 6.05
C GLU A 58 -10.45 -14.60 6.10
N ALA A 59 -10.17 -13.74 5.12
CA ALA A 59 -8.95 -12.92 5.11
C ALA A 59 -9.04 -11.75 6.11
N LYS A 60 -8.84 -12.03 7.40
CA LYS A 60 -8.64 -11.01 8.45
C LYS A 60 -7.16 -10.95 8.85
N GLY A 61 -6.41 -10.04 8.24
CA GLY A 61 -4.97 -9.91 8.49
C GLY A 61 -4.15 -11.07 7.92
N ILE A 62 -2.97 -11.33 8.48
CA ILE A 62 -1.96 -12.23 7.90
C ILE A 62 -2.01 -13.68 8.41
N TYR A 63 -2.79 -13.97 9.44
CA TYR A 63 -2.70 -15.25 10.16
C TYR A 63 -3.18 -16.46 9.35
N HIS A 64 -3.94 -16.24 8.27
CA HIS A 64 -4.43 -17.31 7.41
C HIS A 64 -3.36 -17.83 6.44
N LEU A 65 -2.29 -17.06 6.17
CA LEU A 65 -1.34 -17.34 5.10
C LEU A 65 -0.61 -18.68 5.28
N ALA A 66 -0.19 -19.00 6.51
CA ALA A 66 0.52 -20.26 6.77
C ALA A 66 -0.35 -21.49 6.52
N LEU A 67 -1.63 -21.42 6.91
CA LEU A 67 -2.59 -22.50 6.69
C LEU A 67 -2.98 -22.60 5.21
N LEU A 68 -3.17 -21.46 4.55
CA LEU A 68 -3.44 -21.39 3.12
C LEU A 68 -2.32 -22.08 2.33
N GLU A 69 -1.06 -21.70 2.53
CA GLU A 69 0.10 -22.31 1.87
C GLU A 69 0.19 -23.81 2.16
N PHE A 70 -0.01 -24.22 3.41
CA PHE A 70 -0.01 -25.64 3.78
C PHE A 70 -1.09 -26.42 3.02
N LEU A 71 -2.35 -25.98 3.04
CA LEU A 71 -3.47 -26.67 2.38
C LEU A 71 -3.29 -26.72 0.87
N LYS A 72 -2.84 -25.62 0.26
CA LYS A 72 -2.56 -25.57 -1.18
C LYS A 72 -1.37 -26.44 -1.57
N SER A 73 -0.31 -26.53 -0.75
CA SER A 73 0.81 -27.45 -0.98
C SER A 73 0.41 -28.94 -0.94
N LYS A 74 -0.71 -29.24 -0.29
CA LYS A 74 -1.34 -30.57 -0.27
C LYS A 74 -2.37 -30.76 -1.40
N GLY A 75 -2.57 -29.75 -2.24
CA GLY A 75 -3.48 -29.78 -3.39
C GLY A 75 -4.95 -29.53 -3.07
N TYR A 76 -5.30 -29.06 -1.86
CA TYR A 76 -6.70 -28.82 -1.51
C TYR A 76 -7.26 -27.55 -2.18
N PHE A 77 -8.57 -27.54 -2.38
CA PHE A 77 -9.32 -26.34 -2.73
C PHE A 77 -9.46 -25.44 -1.49
N VAL A 78 -9.06 -24.17 -1.62
CA VAL A 78 -9.14 -23.20 -0.52
C VAL A 78 -9.80 -21.93 -1.02
N HIS A 79 -10.95 -21.57 -0.46
CA HIS A 79 -11.58 -20.28 -0.71
C HIS A 79 -11.27 -19.31 0.42
N VAL A 80 -10.60 -18.19 0.06
CA VAL A 80 -10.34 -17.09 0.98
C VAL A 80 -11.43 -16.03 0.79
N ALA A 81 -12.45 -16.08 1.64
CA ALA A 81 -13.62 -15.23 1.54
C ALA A 81 -13.33 -13.78 1.94
N ASN A 82 -13.97 -12.84 1.23
CA ASN A 82 -13.92 -11.43 1.57
C ASN A 82 -14.70 -11.17 2.88
N PRO A 83 -14.09 -10.55 3.90
CA PRO A 83 -14.76 -10.20 5.17
C PRO A 83 -16.11 -9.50 5.02
N LEU A 84 -16.24 -8.61 4.04
CA LEU A 84 -17.48 -7.88 3.78
C LEU A 84 -18.57 -8.78 3.20
N LEU A 85 -18.21 -9.79 2.40
CA LEU A 85 -19.17 -10.75 1.86
C LEU A 85 -19.68 -11.68 2.95
N ILE A 86 -18.77 -12.20 3.78
CA ILE A 86 -19.11 -13.01 4.96
C ILE A 86 -20.05 -12.22 5.87
N LYS A 87 -19.67 -10.99 6.23
CA LYS A 87 -20.52 -10.12 7.06
C LYS A 87 -21.92 -9.94 6.47
N LYS A 88 -22.04 -9.61 5.18
CA LYS A 88 -23.33 -9.40 4.52
C LYS A 88 -24.18 -10.67 4.43
N PHE A 89 -23.54 -11.82 4.23
CA PHE A 89 -24.22 -13.09 4.17
C PHE A 89 -24.88 -13.42 5.51
N PHE A 90 -24.20 -13.15 6.63
CA PHE A 90 -24.73 -13.40 7.97
C PHE A 90 -25.54 -12.24 8.58
N ASP A 91 -25.47 -11.03 8.05
CA ASP A 91 -26.34 -9.91 8.46
C ASP A 91 -27.84 -10.20 8.19
N ALA A 92 -28.16 -11.23 7.39
CA ALA A 92 -29.52 -11.73 7.19
C ALA A 92 -30.07 -12.54 8.39
N GLU A 93 -29.23 -12.93 9.36
CA GLU A 93 -29.66 -13.67 10.54
C GLU A 93 -30.15 -12.74 11.66
N ILE A 94 -31.26 -13.13 12.33
CA ILE A 94 -31.90 -12.35 13.39
C ILE A 94 -31.06 -12.35 14.69
N ARG A 95 -30.32 -13.43 14.99
CA ARG A 95 -29.59 -13.61 16.26
C ARG A 95 -28.10 -13.31 16.14
N LYS A 96 -27.65 -12.22 16.77
CA LYS A 96 -26.27 -11.70 16.65
C LYS A 96 -25.28 -12.26 17.70
N GLY A 97 -25.27 -13.58 17.92
CA GLY A 97 -24.27 -14.19 18.81
C GLY A 97 -22.92 -14.36 18.10
N LYS A 98 -21.83 -13.88 18.71
CA LYS A 98 -20.46 -13.99 18.19
C LYS A 98 -19.60 -14.90 19.06
N THR A 99 -19.15 -16.03 18.51
CA THR A 99 -18.16 -16.93 19.11
C THR A 99 -17.36 -17.59 17.99
N ASP A 100 -16.09 -17.95 18.23
CA ASP A 100 -15.22 -18.58 17.22
C ASP A 100 -15.85 -19.87 16.64
N ARG A 101 -16.56 -20.65 17.49
CA ARG A 101 -17.33 -21.83 17.07
C ARG A 101 -18.46 -21.50 16.10
N LYS A 102 -19.20 -20.41 16.37
CA LYS A 102 -20.28 -19.95 15.48
C LYS A 102 -19.71 -19.39 14.19
N ASP A 103 -18.59 -18.66 14.26
CA ASP A 103 -17.96 -18.07 13.09
C ASP A 103 -17.36 -19.15 12.16
N ALA A 104 -16.81 -20.23 12.71
CA ALA A 104 -16.38 -21.41 11.93
C ALA A 104 -17.57 -22.12 11.25
N LEU A 105 -18.67 -22.36 11.98
CA LEU A 105 -19.90 -22.95 11.42
C LEU A 105 -20.47 -22.08 10.29
N LYS A 106 -20.50 -20.77 10.51
CA LYS A 106 -20.92 -19.79 9.51
C LYS A 106 -20.08 -19.91 8.24
N LEU A 107 -18.75 -19.89 8.36
CA LEU A 107 -17.88 -20.03 7.18
C LEU A 107 -18.12 -21.35 6.43
N SER A 108 -18.36 -22.44 7.15
CA SER A 108 -18.67 -23.73 6.54
C SER A 108 -20.02 -23.70 5.81
N LEU A 109 -21.05 -23.13 6.43
CA LEU A 109 -22.38 -22.95 5.83
C LEU A 109 -22.31 -22.08 4.55
N TYR A 110 -21.55 -20.99 4.60
CA TYR A 110 -21.28 -20.18 3.41
C TYR A 110 -20.67 -21.00 2.28
N GLY A 111 -19.71 -21.88 2.59
CA GLY A 111 -19.11 -22.78 1.62
C GLY A 111 -20.11 -23.76 1.02
N THR A 112 -20.99 -24.33 1.84
CA THR A 112 -22.07 -25.21 1.39
C THR A 112 -23.03 -24.49 0.44
N GLU A 113 -23.56 -23.32 0.84
CA GLU A 113 -24.51 -22.58 0.00
C GLU A 113 -23.91 -22.01 -1.29
N LYS A 114 -22.62 -21.71 -1.29
CA LYS A 114 -21.91 -21.15 -2.43
C LYS A 114 -21.08 -22.17 -3.20
N TRP A 115 -21.22 -23.46 -2.92
CA TRP A 115 -20.31 -24.52 -3.38
C TRP A 115 -19.81 -24.38 -4.83
N PHE A 116 -20.72 -24.18 -5.78
CA PHE A 116 -20.43 -24.07 -7.22
C PHE A 116 -19.99 -22.67 -7.69
N LYS A 117 -20.06 -21.68 -6.80
CA LYS A 117 -19.68 -20.28 -7.03
C LYS A 117 -18.38 -19.89 -6.33
N LEU A 118 -17.84 -20.77 -5.47
CA LEU A 118 -16.55 -20.54 -4.83
C LEU A 118 -15.44 -20.59 -5.87
N ASP A 119 -14.54 -19.62 -5.79
CA ASP A 119 -13.25 -19.64 -6.47
C ASP A 119 -12.18 -20.29 -5.59
N ASP A 120 -11.32 -21.09 -6.23
CA ASP A 120 -10.10 -21.60 -5.60
C ASP A 120 -9.07 -20.48 -5.51
N HIS A 121 -8.48 -20.29 -4.34
CA HIS A 121 -7.48 -19.28 -4.14
C HIS A 121 -6.20 -19.69 -4.88
N LEU A 122 -5.85 -18.91 -5.91
CA LEU A 122 -4.60 -19.07 -6.62
C LEU A 122 -3.46 -18.58 -5.73
N ILE A 123 -2.49 -19.46 -5.45
CA ILE A 123 -1.21 -19.01 -4.91
C ILE A 123 -0.58 -18.16 -6.01
N SER A 124 -0.43 -16.88 -5.74
CA SER A 124 0.33 -16.01 -6.64
C SER A 124 1.77 -16.50 -6.68
N GLU A 125 2.41 -16.43 -7.85
CA GLU A 125 3.83 -16.73 -7.97
C GLU A 125 4.61 -16.02 -6.86
N LYS A 126 5.60 -16.71 -6.29
CA LYS A 126 6.37 -16.25 -5.13
C LYS A 126 6.87 -14.81 -5.27
N ILE A 127 7.22 -14.41 -6.49
CA ILE A 127 7.64 -13.04 -6.81
C ILE A 127 6.56 -12.00 -6.46
N TYR A 128 5.29 -12.25 -6.77
CA TYR A 128 4.20 -11.31 -6.45
C TYR A 128 3.96 -11.17 -4.95
N SER A 129 4.06 -12.26 -4.19
CA SER A 129 3.86 -12.20 -2.74
C SER A 129 5.01 -11.46 -2.04
N GLU A 130 6.25 -11.67 -2.48
CA GLU A 130 7.43 -10.90 -2.02
C GLU A 130 7.33 -9.42 -2.38
N LEU A 131 6.97 -9.10 -3.64
CA LEU A 131 6.72 -7.74 -4.09
C LEU A 131 5.65 -7.05 -3.23
N MET A 132 4.53 -7.74 -2.96
CA MET A 132 3.47 -7.20 -2.13
C MET A 132 3.95 -6.96 -0.69
N MET A 133 4.69 -7.90 -0.10
CA MET A 133 5.28 -7.74 1.23
C MET A 133 6.16 -6.50 1.32
N LEU A 134 7.09 -6.34 0.37
CA LEU A 134 7.98 -5.19 0.28
C LEU A 134 7.23 -3.87 0.04
N SER A 135 6.18 -3.86 -0.79
CA SER A 135 5.33 -2.68 -0.99
C SER A 135 4.62 -2.27 0.31
N ARG A 136 4.17 -3.22 1.13
CA ARG A 136 3.54 -2.94 2.42
C ARG A 136 4.54 -2.32 3.39
N GLU A 137 5.75 -2.88 3.47
CA GLU A 137 6.83 -2.34 4.31
C GLU A 137 7.23 -0.93 3.87
N TYR A 138 7.44 -0.73 2.56
CA TYR A 138 7.70 0.59 1.99
C TYR A 138 6.64 1.62 2.42
N ASN A 139 5.36 1.27 2.31
CA ASN A 139 4.27 2.16 2.68
C ASN A 139 4.25 2.49 4.19
N GLN A 140 4.62 1.53 5.05
CA GLN A 140 4.75 1.77 6.49
C GLN A 140 5.89 2.76 6.78
N LEU A 141 7.07 2.56 6.19
CA LEU A 141 8.20 3.46 6.34
C LEU A 141 7.92 4.87 5.81
N ILE A 142 7.18 5.00 4.70
CA ILE A 142 6.73 6.31 4.20
C ILE A 142 5.77 7.00 5.17
N ALA A 143 4.90 6.24 5.87
CA ALA A 143 4.01 6.80 6.89
C ALA A 143 4.81 7.29 8.11
N ILE A 144 5.82 6.53 8.55
CA ILE A 144 6.75 6.94 9.61
C ILE A 144 7.50 8.20 9.19
N ARG A 145 8.10 8.20 7.99
CA ARG A 145 8.83 9.37 7.45
C ARG A 145 7.95 10.61 7.42
N THR A 146 6.71 10.49 6.95
CA THR A 146 5.76 11.62 6.92
C THR A 146 5.52 12.19 8.32
N LYS A 147 5.35 11.33 9.33
CA LYS A 147 5.18 11.77 10.73
C LYS A 147 6.44 12.45 11.28
N SER A 148 7.62 11.88 11.03
CA SER A 148 8.90 12.47 11.45
C SER A 148 9.18 13.80 10.76
N LYS A 149 8.77 13.96 9.49
CA LYS A 149 8.81 15.25 8.79
C LYS A 149 7.98 16.29 9.55
N ILE A 150 6.70 15.99 9.79
CA ILE A 150 5.81 16.90 10.53
C ILE A 150 6.41 17.28 11.90
N GLN A 151 6.92 16.29 12.65
CA GLN A 151 7.55 16.53 13.94
C GLN A 151 8.77 17.45 13.83
N LEU A 152 9.66 17.21 12.87
CA LEU A 152 10.82 18.07 12.64
C LEU A 152 10.40 19.48 12.22
N ASN A 153 9.34 19.62 11.41
CA ASN A 153 8.82 20.94 11.04
C ASN A 153 8.37 21.71 12.28
N HIS A 154 7.63 21.06 13.19
CA HIS A 154 7.19 21.70 14.43
C HIS A 154 8.37 22.10 15.33
N LEU A 155 9.48 21.34 15.31
CA LEU A 155 10.71 21.75 15.99
C LEU A 155 11.34 22.97 15.31
N ILE A 156 11.47 22.94 13.97
CA ILE A 156 12.01 24.05 13.17
C ILE A 156 11.26 25.36 13.47
N GLU A 157 9.93 25.35 13.45
CA GLU A 157 9.11 26.54 13.76
C GLU A 157 9.39 27.13 15.16
N ARG A 158 9.86 26.30 16.11
CA ARG A 158 10.18 26.75 17.48
C ARG A 158 11.61 27.26 17.63
N ILE A 159 12.55 26.83 16.77
CA ILE A 159 13.99 27.07 16.94
C ILE A 159 14.60 27.98 15.88
N PHE A 160 14.01 28.00 14.69
CA PHE A 160 14.51 28.69 13.51
C PHE A 160 13.38 28.88 12.47
N PRO A 161 12.27 29.55 12.83
CA PRO A 161 11.12 29.73 11.94
C PRO A 161 11.51 30.40 10.62
N GLY A 162 11.04 29.85 9.51
CA GLY A 162 11.30 30.38 8.15
C GLY A 162 12.58 29.86 7.48
N ILE A 163 13.40 29.05 8.16
CA ILE A 163 14.62 28.48 7.56
C ILE A 163 14.32 27.56 6.38
N GLU A 164 13.19 26.85 6.41
CA GLU A 164 12.77 25.94 5.34
C GLU A 164 12.47 26.67 4.02
N LYS A 165 12.12 27.96 4.08
CA LYS A 165 11.93 28.80 2.89
C LYS A 165 13.25 29.19 2.23
N ILE A 166 14.34 29.24 3.00
CA ILE A 166 15.68 29.60 2.50
C ILE A 166 16.39 28.36 1.95
N LEU A 167 16.39 27.27 2.71
CA LEU A 167 17.04 26.01 2.33
C LEU A 167 16.12 25.15 1.43
N THR A 168 15.57 25.78 0.39
CA THR A 168 14.47 25.35 -0.49
C THR A 168 14.40 23.85 -0.83
N ASP A 169 13.16 23.40 -1.01
CA ASP A 169 12.62 22.04 -1.18
C ASP A 169 12.73 21.14 0.07
N TYR A 170 11.67 20.36 0.29
CA TYR A 170 11.45 19.50 1.46
C TYR A 170 12.71 18.76 1.95
N TYR A 171 13.03 18.87 3.25
CA TYR A 171 14.03 18.07 3.99
C TYR A 171 15.24 17.62 3.15
N THR A 172 15.86 18.57 2.43
CA THR A 172 17.10 18.30 1.70
C THR A 172 18.18 17.87 2.68
N GLU A 173 19.15 17.08 2.20
CA GLU A 173 20.30 16.69 3.01
C GLU A 173 21.09 17.90 3.54
N LEU A 174 21.06 19.03 2.84
CA LEU A 174 21.63 20.28 3.33
C LEU A 174 20.88 20.83 4.55
N LEU A 175 19.55 20.87 4.54
CA LEU A 175 18.76 21.29 5.71
C LEU A 175 19.00 20.36 6.91
N LEU A 176 19.06 19.05 6.68
CA LEU A 176 19.32 18.08 7.76
C LEU A 176 20.72 18.27 8.36
N ASP A 177 21.76 18.40 7.54
CA ASP A 177 23.12 18.67 8.03
C ASP A 177 23.24 20.03 8.71
N PHE A 178 22.52 21.04 8.21
CA PHE A 178 22.44 22.35 8.83
C PHE A 178 21.86 22.25 10.25
N LEU A 179 20.72 21.57 10.42
CA LEU A 179 20.05 21.43 11.71
C LEU A 179 20.84 20.56 12.70
N LEU A 180 21.63 19.60 12.24
CA LEU A 180 22.55 18.85 13.11
C LEU A 180 23.70 19.73 13.62
N LYS A 181 24.21 20.63 12.76
CA LYS A 181 25.34 21.50 13.13
C LYS A 181 24.91 22.75 13.89
N TYR A 182 23.75 23.31 13.54
CA TYR A 182 23.17 24.53 14.09
C TYR A 182 21.73 24.26 14.54
N PRO A 183 21.53 23.48 15.62
CA PRO A 183 20.20 23.05 16.08
C PRO A 183 19.35 24.17 16.69
N HIS A 184 19.88 25.39 16.77
CA HIS A 184 19.17 26.55 17.28
C HIS A 184 19.75 27.83 16.67
N VAL A 185 18.94 28.87 16.49
CA VAL A 185 19.37 30.16 15.91
C VAL A 185 20.59 30.76 16.61
N SER A 186 20.66 30.63 17.94
CA SER A 186 21.81 31.10 18.73
C SER A 186 23.15 30.47 18.33
N CYS A 187 23.15 29.26 17.76
CA CYS A 187 24.36 28.61 17.25
C CYS A 187 24.93 29.32 16.01
N VAL A 188 24.08 30.04 15.26
CA VAL A 188 24.50 30.83 14.09
C VAL A 188 25.04 32.18 14.53
N VAL A 189 24.31 32.92 15.37
CA VAL A 189 24.70 34.29 15.78
C VAL A 189 25.84 34.35 16.80
N LYS A 190 26.20 33.22 17.45
CA LYS A 190 27.36 33.11 18.36
C LYS A 190 28.72 33.31 17.65
N GLN A 191 28.76 33.25 16.33
CA GLN A 191 29.97 33.39 15.52
C GLN A 191 29.78 34.52 14.51
N SER A 192 30.87 35.12 14.05
CA SER A 192 30.78 36.16 13.02
C SER A 192 30.24 35.61 11.69
N GLU A 193 29.56 36.46 10.92
CA GLU A 193 29.03 36.14 9.58
C GLU A 193 30.09 35.50 8.68
N LYS A 194 31.33 36.01 8.72
CA LYS A 194 32.45 35.49 7.92
C LYS A 194 32.78 34.04 8.29
N VAL A 195 32.79 33.72 9.59
CA VAL A 195 33.07 32.35 10.08
C VAL A 195 31.91 31.42 9.74
N PHE A 196 30.68 31.84 10.00
CA PHE A 196 29.48 31.06 9.65
C PHE A 196 29.43 30.77 8.15
N THR A 197 29.61 31.79 7.31
CA THR A 197 29.55 31.68 5.85
C THR A 197 30.57 30.68 5.34
N LYS A 198 31.83 30.76 5.79
CA LYS A 198 32.87 29.78 5.42
C LYS A 198 32.47 28.35 5.76
N GLN A 199 31.88 28.15 6.94
CA GLN A 199 31.46 26.84 7.41
C GLN A 199 30.22 26.30 6.67
N PHE A 200 29.24 27.16 6.39
CA PHE A 200 28.03 26.82 5.66
C PHE A 200 28.35 26.48 4.20
N VAL A 201 29.17 27.29 3.53
CA VAL A 201 29.58 27.04 2.14
C VAL A 201 30.25 25.67 2.00
N LYS A 202 31.18 25.34 2.91
CA LYS A 202 31.80 24.00 2.93
C LYS A 202 30.78 22.86 3.09
N MET A 203 29.69 23.09 3.81
CA MET A 203 28.61 22.10 3.96
C MET A 203 27.76 22.00 2.69
N ALA A 204 27.44 23.14 2.06
CA ALA A 204 26.70 23.20 0.80
C ALA A 204 27.47 22.56 -0.36
N GLU A 205 28.78 22.81 -0.46
CA GLU A 205 29.68 22.22 -1.46
C GLU A 205 29.70 20.68 -1.38
N LYS A 206 29.76 20.12 -0.17
CA LYS A 206 29.67 18.67 0.05
C LYS A 206 28.36 18.04 -0.42
N LYS A 207 27.34 18.85 -0.65
CA LYS A 207 26.01 18.46 -1.16
C LYS A 207 25.77 18.97 -2.59
N GLU A 208 26.84 19.39 -3.27
CA GLU A 208 26.81 19.86 -4.66
C GLU A 208 25.89 21.09 -4.89
N HIS A 209 25.66 21.90 -3.84
CA HIS A 209 24.86 23.12 -3.94
C HIS A 209 25.70 24.32 -4.38
N THR A 210 25.46 24.80 -5.60
CA THR A 210 26.19 25.93 -6.22
C THR A 210 25.87 27.31 -5.65
N LYS A 211 24.74 27.44 -4.92
CA LYS A 211 24.28 28.72 -4.33
C LYS A 211 24.67 28.90 -2.85
N GLY A 212 25.65 28.14 -2.37
CA GLY A 212 26.08 28.11 -0.97
C GLY A 212 26.31 29.51 -0.33
N PRO A 213 27.07 30.42 -0.98
CA PRO A 213 27.33 31.75 -0.43
C PRO A 213 26.07 32.62 -0.32
N GLN A 214 25.19 32.62 -1.33
CA GLN A 214 23.95 33.40 -1.28
C GLN A 214 22.99 32.85 -0.22
N LEU A 215 22.94 31.54 -0.05
CA LEU A 215 22.14 30.89 1.00
C LEU A 215 22.70 31.21 2.39
N ALA A 216 24.01 31.12 2.59
CA ALA A 216 24.64 31.42 3.87
C ALA A 216 24.26 32.83 4.37
N LYS A 217 24.40 33.84 3.50
CA LYS A 217 24.02 35.21 3.86
C LYS A 217 22.56 35.30 4.30
N LYS A 218 21.63 34.75 3.50
CA LYS A 218 20.20 34.74 3.84
C LYS A 218 19.90 34.04 5.16
N VAL A 219 20.57 32.92 5.44
CA VAL A 219 20.41 32.19 6.71
C VAL A 219 20.93 33.02 7.88
N TYR A 220 22.06 33.70 7.72
CA TYR A 220 22.63 34.54 8.77
C TYR A 220 21.75 35.77 9.03
N ASP A 221 21.28 36.44 7.98
CA ASP A 221 20.33 37.56 8.07
C ASP A 221 19.04 37.11 8.78
N LEU A 222 18.48 35.94 8.42
CA LEU A 222 17.32 35.38 9.11
C LEU A 222 17.64 35.08 10.59
N ALA A 223 18.85 34.60 10.89
CA ALA A 223 19.23 34.29 12.26
C ALA A 223 19.28 35.52 13.18
N LEU A 224 19.67 36.68 12.64
CA LEU A 224 19.71 37.94 13.38
C LEU A 224 18.30 38.45 13.73
N GLU A 225 17.33 38.26 12.83
CA GLU A 225 15.95 38.72 12.98
C GLU A 225 15.03 37.68 13.66
N CYS A 226 15.48 36.43 13.78
CA CYS A 226 14.67 35.34 14.30
C CYS A 226 14.46 35.45 15.82
N VAL A 227 13.20 35.35 16.24
CA VAL A 227 12.84 35.17 17.66
C VAL A 227 12.44 33.71 17.88
N PRO A 228 13.30 32.87 18.48
CA PRO A 228 12.97 31.47 18.74
C PRO A 228 11.97 31.36 19.91
N ALA A 229 11.05 30.40 19.83
CA ALA A 229 10.05 30.17 20.86
C ALA A 229 10.60 29.40 22.08
N ILE A 230 11.78 28.80 21.96
CA ILE A 230 12.43 28.04 23.03
C ILE A 230 13.93 28.34 23.08
N SER A 231 14.53 28.20 24.26
CA SER A 231 15.97 28.35 24.45
C SER A 231 16.75 27.14 23.93
N SER A 232 17.98 27.40 23.46
CA SER A 232 18.97 26.37 23.16
C SER A 232 19.22 25.48 24.38
N SER A 233 19.08 24.16 24.22
CA SER A 233 19.33 23.18 25.29
C SER A 233 19.77 21.85 24.70
N ARG A 234 20.47 21.03 25.49
CA ARG A 234 20.87 19.69 25.07
C ARG A 234 19.66 18.79 24.71
N SER A 235 18.55 18.95 25.42
CA SER A 235 17.31 18.21 25.14
C SER A 235 16.73 18.52 23.75
N LEU A 236 16.83 19.78 23.32
CA LEU A 236 16.43 20.17 21.97
C LEU A 236 17.33 19.53 20.91
N GLU A 237 18.64 19.56 21.11
CA GLU A 237 19.62 18.96 20.18
C GLU A 237 19.31 17.47 19.96
N ILE A 238 19.07 16.73 21.05
CA ILE A 238 18.70 15.30 21.01
C ILE A 238 17.38 15.10 20.24
N ALA A 239 16.39 15.96 20.44
CA ALA A 239 15.10 15.86 19.74
C ALA A 239 15.24 16.08 18.22
N VAL A 240 16.03 17.08 17.82
CA VAL A 240 16.34 17.37 16.41
C VAL A 240 17.12 16.21 15.79
N GLU A 241 18.19 15.77 16.45
CA GLU A 241 19.03 14.65 16.01
C GLU A 241 18.21 13.36 15.83
N SER A 242 17.34 13.04 16.80
CA SER A 242 16.45 11.88 16.74
C SER A 242 15.53 11.93 15.51
N CYS A 243 14.89 13.08 15.25
CA CYS A 243 14.02 13.22 14.08
C CYS A 243 14.81 13.02 12.77
N ILE A 244 16.00 13.61 12.66
CA ILE A 244 16.86 13.51 11.49
C ILE A 244 17.34 12.07 11.26
N ASN A 245 17.71 11.36 12.33
CA ASN A 245 18.11 9.96 12.26
C ASN A 245 16.98 9.06 11.75
N VAL A 246 15.74 9.28 12.19
CA VAL A 246 14.57 8.55 11.67
C VAL A 246 14.33 8.89 10.19
N LEU A 247 14.44 10.17 9.79
CA LEU A 247 14.28 10.56 8.39
C LEU A 247 15.31 9.87 7.47
N ARG A 248 16.59 9.88 7.87
CA ARG A 248 17.67 9.23 7.11
C ARG A 248 17.53 7.72 7.08
N SER A 249 17.32 7.10 8.24
CA SER A 249 17.16 5.64 8.33
C SER A 249 15.99 5.15 7.49
N THR A 250 14.83 5.82 7.57
CA THR A 250 13.70 5.45 6.72
C THR A 250 14.01 5.65 5.24
N GLN A 251 14.72 6.72 4.84
CA GLN A 251 15.12 6.97 3.45
C GLN A 251 15.97 5.81 2.91
N THR A 252 17.06 5.48 3.61
CA THR A 252 17.93 4.36 3.26
C THR A 252 17.15 3.05 3.13
N SER A 253 16.30 2.74 4.11
CA SER A 253 15.49 1.51 4.09
C SER A 253 14.52 1.47 2.91
N THR A 254 13.85 2.59 2.58
CA THR A 254 12.96 2.60 1.41
C THR A 254 13.70 2.48 0.09
N ASP A 255 14.91 3.04 -0.02
CA ASP A 255 15.69 2.95 -1.25
C ASP A 255 16.20 1.52 -1.46
N ALA A 256 16.60 0.83 -0.38
CA ALA A 256 16.92 -0.59 -0.41
C ALA A 256 15.71 -1.44 -0.82
N ILE A 257 14.53 -1.17 -0.24
CA ILE A 257 13.29 -1.87 -0.61
C ILE A 257 12.94 -1.67 -2.08
N ILE A 258 12.96 -0.43 -2.59
CA ILE A 258 12.66 -0.16 -4.00
C ILE A 258 13.67 -0.85 -4.92
N THR A 259 14.94 -0.87 -4.54
CA THR A 259 15.98 -1.57 -5.28
C THR A 259 15.67 -3.06 -5.37
N GLN A 260 15.33 -3.71 -4.26
CA GLN A 260 14.97 -5.13 -4.25
C GLN A 260 13.67 -5.40 -5.01
N MET A 261 12.65 -4.58 -4.83
CA MET A 261 11.39 -4.72 -5.58
C MET A 261 11.62 -4.60 -7.08
N ARG A 262 12.54 -3.73 -7.53
CA ARG A 262 12.90 -3.62 -8.94
C ARG A 262 13.60 -4.87 -9.47
N LEU A 263 14.50 -5.48 -8.68
CA LEU A 263 15.17 -6.73 -9.07
C LEU A 263 14.15 -7.84 -9.26
N LEU A 264 13.27 -8.05 -8.28
CA LEU A 264 12.19 -9.05 -8.36
C LEU A 264 11.24 -8.77 -9.53
N ALA A 265 10.83 -7.51 -9.70
CA ALA A 265 9.87 -7.19 -10.76
C ALA A 265 10.46 -7.42 -12.16
N LYS A 266 11.76 -7.24 -12.38
CA LYS A 266 12.42 -7.51 -13.67
C LYS A 266 12.34 -8.96 -14.13
N GLU A 267 12.08 -9.90 -13.22
CA GLU A 267 11.87 -11.31 -13.56
C GLU A 267 10.48 -11.56 -14.16
N LEU A 268 9.55 -10.60 -14.03
CA LEU A 268 8.18 -10.72 -14.52
C LEU A 268 8.05 -10.25 -15.98
N PRO A 269 7.35 -10.98 -16.86
CA PRO A 269 7.21 -10.64 -18.28
C PRO A 269 6.64 -9.25 -18.55
N GLU A 270 5.78 -8.74 -17.67
CA GLU A 270 5.12 -7.46 -17.83
C GLU A 270 5.95 -6.25 -17.43
N TYR A 271 7.10 -6.43 -16.78
CA TYR A 271 7.84 -5.34 -16.14
C TYR A 271 8.24 -4.24 -17.11
N ASP A 272 8.86 -4.57 -18.23
CA ASP A 272 9.35 -3.57 -19.18
C ASP A 272 8.19 -2.78 -19.81
N MET A 273 7.06 -3.46 -20.08
CA MET A 273 5.85 -2.81 -20.55
C MET A 273 5.27 -1.87 -19.49
N VAL A 274 5.18 -2.30 -18.22
CA VAL A 274 4.66 -1.47 -17.14
C VAL A 274 5.58 -0.28 -16.87
N ARG A 275 6.90 -0.49 -16.89
CA ARG A 275 7.91 0.55 -16.69
C ARG A 275 7.85 1.64 -17.77
N SER A 276 7.61 1.26 -19.03
CA SER A 276 7.56 2.19 -20.16
C SER A 276 6.28 3.02 -20.21
N MET A 277 5.22 2.63 -19.49
CA MET A 277 3.99 3.42 -19.44
C MET A 277 4.26 4.83 -18.89
N PRO A 278 3.67 5.87 -19.51
CA PRO A 278 3.85 7.25 -19.09
C PRO A 278 3.57 7.50 -17.59
N GLY A 279 4.53 8.12 -16.91
CA GLY A 279 4.42 8.49 -15.49
C GLY A 279 4.76 7.36 -14.49
N ILE A 280 5.15 6.17 -14.95
CA ILE A 280 5.49 5.03 -14.07
C ILE A 280 7.00 4.97 -13.77
N GLY A 281 7.82 4.60 -14.74
CA GLY A 281 9.28 4.48 -14.57
C GLY A 281 9.72 3.46 -13.50
N ASP A 282 11.00 3.55 -13.10
CA ASP A 282 11.65 2.53 -12.28
C ASP A 282 11.11 2.38 -10.85
N THR A 283 10.62 3.47 -10.24
CA THR A 283 10.16 3.45 -8.84
C THR A 283 8.71 2.98 -8.72
N LEU A 284 7.83 3.37 -9.65
CA LEU A 284 6.40 3.06 -9.54
C LEU A 284 6.01 1.76 -10.24
N ALA A 285 6.78 1.29 -11.23
CA ALA A 285 6.51 0.01 -11.89
C ALA A 285 6.45 -1.17 -10.90
N PRO A 286 7.50 -1.44 -10.10
CA PRO A 286 7.46 -2.56 -9.17
C PRO A 286 6.38 -2.40 -8.10
N ARG A 287 6.06 -1.15 -7.71
CA ARG A 287 4.98 -0.86 -6.74
C ARG A 287 3.60 -1.11 -7.34
N LEU A 288 3.37 -0.75 -8.60
CA LEU A 288 2.10 -0.99 -9.29
C LEU A 288 1.88 -2.50 -9.44
N ILE A 289 2.89 -3.22 -9.90
CA ILE A 289 2.87 -4.68 -10.03
C ILE A 289 2.61 -5.32 -8.67
N ALA A 290 3.31 -4.90 -7.61
CA ALA A 290 3.11 -5.40 -6.25
C ALA A 290 1.68 -5.21 -5.73
N GLU A 291 1.06 -4.05 -5.99
CA GLU A 291 -0.30 -3.76 -5.50
C GLU A 291 -1.40 -4.44 -6.32
N ILE A 292 -1.14 -4.77 -7.59
CA ILE A 292 -2.08 -5.50 -8.44
C ILE A 292 -1.93 -7.01 -8.23
N GLY A 293 -0.70 -7.51 -8.09
CA GLY A 293 -0.37 -8.93 -8.10
C GLY A 293 -0.54 -9.54 -9.49
N ASP A 294 -0.70 -10.86 -9.53
CA ASP A 294 -0.97 -11.59 -10.77
C ASP A 294 -2.24 -11.06 -11.47
N ILE A 295 -2.10 -10.58 -12.70
CA ILE A 295 -3.22 -10.01 -13.46
C ILE A 295 -4.26 -11.06 -13.85
N ARG A 296 -3.85 -12.33 -13.99
CA ARG A 296 -4.68 -13.43 -14.49
C ARG A 296 -5.81 -13.79 -13.52
N ARG A 297 -5.68 -13.41 -12.24
CA ARG A 297 -6.75 -13.55 -11.24
C ARG A 297 -7.98 -12.66 -11.53
N PHE A 298 -7.85 -11.69 -12.43
CA PHE A 298 -8.93 -10.78 -12.79
C PHE A 298 -9.62 -11.21 -14.07
N LYS A 299 -10.91 -11.52 -13.98
CA LYS A 299 -11.74 -11.92 -15.13
C LYS A 299 -11.85 -10.87 -16.24
N ASN A 300 -11.66 -9.58 -15.91
CA ASN A 300 -11.67 -8.45 -16.84
C ASN A 300 -11.15 -7.16 -16.18
N ALA A 301 -10.86 -6.14 -16.98
CA ALA A 301 -10.44 -4.84 -16.50
C ALA A 301 -11.42 -4.18 -15.50
N LYS A 302 -12.73 -4.42 -15.61
CA LYS A 302 -13.72 -3.89 -14.65
C LYS A 302 -13.51 -4.47 -13.25
N SER A 303 -13.12 -5.75 -13.15
CA SER A 303 -12.80 -6.40 -11.88
C SER A 303 -11.53 -5.83 -11.24
N LEU A 304 -10.50 -5.48 -12.03
CA LEU A 304 -9.32 -4.76 -11.57
C LEU A 304 -9.66 -3.34 -11.05
N ILE A 305 -10.51 -2.61 -11.78
CA ILE A 305 -10.97 -1.28 -11.37
C ILE A 305 -11.74 -1.34 -10.04
N ALA A 306 -12.61 -2.35 -9.86
CA ALA A 306 -13.33 -2.58 -8.62
C ALA A 306 -12.36 -2.94 -7.47
N TYR A 307 -11.33 -3.73 -7.75
CA TYR A 307 -10.25 -4.04 -6.79
C TYR A 307 -9.44 -2.80 -6.40
N ALA A 308 -9.22 -1.85 -7.31
CA ALA A 308 -8.66 -0.54 -6.97
C ALA A 308 -9.64 0.33 -6.14
N GLY A 309 -10.94 0.04 -6.20
CA GLY A 309 -12.00 0.81 -5.54
C GLY A 309 -12.18 2.20 -6.13
N ILE A 310 -11.92 2.33 -7.44
CA ILE A 310 -12.08 3.58 -8.22
C ILE A 310 -13.28 3.50 -9.18
N ASP A 311 -14.05 2.42 -9.09
CA ASP A 311 -15.35 2.32 -9.75
C ASP A 311 -16.34 3.31 -9.14
N ALA A 312 -17.15 3.92 -10.00
CA ALA A 312 -18.25 4.80 -9.63
C ALA A 312 -19.55 4.17 -10.17
N PRO A 313 -20.09 3.15 -9.47
CA PRO A 313 -21.24 2.40 -9.95
C PRO A 313 -22.46 3.32 -10.17
N PRO A 314 -23.37 2.97 -11.09
CA PRO A 314 -24.63 3.71 -11.26
C PRO A 314 -25.37 3.83 -9.93
N TYR A 315 -25.93 5.00 -9.67
CA TYR A 315 -26.81 5.23 -8.52
C TYR A 315 -28.16 5.68 -9.07
N GLN A 316 -28.97 4.70 -9.43
CA GLN A 316 -30.27 4.88 -10.06
C GLN A 316 -31.34 4.12 -9.25
N SER A 317 -32.52 4.69 -9.10
CA SER A 317 -33.69 4.03 -8.52
C SER A 317 -34.97 4.53 -9.18
N GLY A 318 -35.65 3.69 -9.97
CA GLY A 318 -36.89 4.05 -10.65
C GLY A 318 -36.74 5.33 -11.48
N GLN A 319 -37.20 6.46 -10.92
CA GLN A 319 -37.14 7.79 -11.54
C GLN A 319 -35.92 8.65 -11.16
N PHE A 320 -35.05 8.19 -10.27
CA PHE A 320 -33.89 8.95 -9.82
C PHE A 320 -32.61 8.49 -10.52
N GLU A 321 -31.83 9.44 -11.05
CA GLU A 321 -30.48 9.23 -11.56
C GLU A 321 -29.48 10.18 -10.89
N GLY A 322 -28.55 9.62 -10.13
CA GLY A 322 -27.51 10.37 -9.44
C GLY A 322 -26.44 10.90 -10.40
N THR A 323 -26.41 12.21 -10.63
CA THR A 323 -25.43 12.88 -11.49
C THR A 323 -24.07 13.11 -10.82
N ARG A 324 -24.04 13.23 -9.48
CA ARG A 324 -22.83 13.40 -8.66
C ARG A 324 -22.41 12.09 -8.00
N ARG A 325 -21.51 11.38 -8.65
CA ARG A 325 -21.03 10.05 -8.23
C ARG A 325 -19.68 10.12 -7.52
N HIS A 326 -19.47 9.22 -6.58
CA HIS A 326 -18.20 9.04 -5.86
C HIS A 326 -17.59 7.69 -6.19
N ILE A 327 -16.26 7.61 -6.13
CA ILE A 327 -15.56 6.32 -6.17
C ILE A 327 -15.94 5.46 -4.96
N SER A 328 -16.00 4.15 -5.14
CA SER A 328 -16.44 3.22 -4.10
C SER A 328 -15.55 3.23 -2.86
N LYS A 329 -14.23 3.39 -3.03
CA LYS A 329 -13.19 3.22 -2.00
C LYS A 329 -13.21 1.86 -1.29
N ARG A 330 -13.91 0.86 -1.86
CA ARG A 330 -14.07 -0.49 -1.29
C ARG A 330 -12.88 -1.43 -1.59
N GLY A 331 -11.94 -0.97 -2.42
CA GLY A 331 -10.74 -1.72 -2.83
C GLY A 331 -9.43 -1.24 -2.19
N SER A 332 -8.29 -1.63 -2.77
CA SER A 332 -6.94 -1.34 -2.26
C SER A 332 -6.63 0.16 -2.16
N ALA A 333 -6.44 0.65 -0.93
CA ALA A 333 -6.04 2.03 -0.67
C ALA A 333 -4.62 2.33 -1.17
N SER A 334 -3.71 1.35 -1.08
CA SER A 334 -2.34 1.48 -1.57
C SER A 334 -2.28 1.55 -3.10
N LEU A 335 -3.10 0.77 -3.82
CA LEU A 335 -3.22 0.88 -5.28
C LEU A 335 -3.73 2.26 -5.70
N ARG A 336 -4.71 2.83 -4.97
CA ARG A 336 -5.18 4.20 -5.23
C ARG A 336 -4.09 5.25 -4.97
N LYS A 337 -3.27 5.07 -3.94
CA LYS A 337 -2.14 5.97 -3.64
C LYS A 337 -1.09 5.90 -4.75
N CYS A 338 -0.68 4.70 -5.15
CA CYS A 338 0.23 4.49 -6.27
C CYS A 338 -0.33 5.10 -7.57
N GLY A 339 -1.60 4.85 -7.87
CA GLY A 339 -2.27 5.45 -9.02
C GLY A 339 -2.31 6.98 -9.00
N PHE A 340 -2.54 7.59 -7.84
CA PHE A 340 -2.47 9.05 -7.69
C PHE A 340 -1.06 9.58 -7.98
N GLU A 341 -0.01 8.93 -7.46
CA GLU A 341 1.38 9.32 -7.70
C GLU A 341 1.74 9.24 -9.19
N ILE A 342 1.37 8.14 -9.86
CA ILE A 342 1.59 7.96 -11.31
C ILE A 342 0.90 9.09 -12.10
N MET A 343 -0.39 9.32 -11.87
CA MET A 343 -1.14 10.34 -12.61
C MET A 343 -0.64 11.76 -12.31
N PHE A 344 -0.20 12.02 -11.08
CA PHE A 344 0.37 13.31 -10.70
C PHE A 344 1.69 13.57 -11.43
N ILE A 345 2.58 12.57 -11.53
CA ILE A 345 3.85 12.69 -12.28
C ILE A 345 3.58 12.85 -13.78
N LEU A 346 2.67 12.06 -14.34
CA LEU A 346 2.22 12.18 -15.74
C LEU A 346 1.83 13.62 -16.07
N MET A 347 0.99 14.24 -15.22
CA MET A 347 0.52 15.60 -15.42
C MET A 347 1.60 16.67 -15.23
N ARG A 348 2.67 16.40 -14.46
CA ARG A 348 3.76 17.35 -14.26
C ARG A 348 4.81 17.31 -15.38
N ARG A 349 5.02 16.15 -15.99
CA ARG A 349 6.07 15.97 -17.00
C ARG A 349 5.58 16.18 -18.42
N GLU A 350 4.30 15.96 -18.69
CA GLU A 350 3.70 15.90 -20.03
C GLU A 350 4.45 14.92 -20.96
N PRO A 351 3.90 13.73 -21.23
CA PRO A 351 4.61 12.74 -22.03
C PRO A 351 4.71 13.17 -23.50
N SER A 352 5.83 12.86 -24.16
CA SER A 352 6.02 13.10 -25.59
C SER A 352 5.25 12.10 -26.46
N GLU A 353 5.05 10.88 -25.96
CA GLU A 353 4.41 9.73 -26.62
C GLU A 353 3.32 9.13 -25.70
N ASP A 354 2.45 8.25 -26.22
CA ASP A 354 1.35 7.62 -25.45
C ASP A 354 0.48 8.65 -24.67
N LYS A 355 0.17 9.78 -25.33
CA LYS A 355 -0.54 10.94 -24.73
C LYS A 355 -2.00 10.68 -24.35
N ASP A 356 -2.56 9.56 -24.80
CA ASP A 356 -3.95 9.16 -24.59
C ASP A 356 -4.50 9.35 -23.18
N ILE A 357 -3.71 9.06 -22.14
CA ILE A 357 -4.13 9.20 -20.74
C ILE A 357 -4.05 10.67 -20.32
N TYR A 358 -2.98 11.36 -20.71
CA TYR A 358 -2.78 12.78 -20.42
C TYR A 358 -3.89 13.63 -21.02
N GLU A 359 -4.16 13.46 -22.32
CA GLU A 359 -5.24 14.17 -23.03
C GLU A 359 -6.61 13.85 -22.43
N TYR A 360 -6.84 12.61 -22.03
CA TYR A 360 -8.08 12.23 -21.36
C TYR A 360 -8.26 12.94 -20.02
N ILE A 361 -7.19 13.09 -19.22
CA ILE A 361 -7.24 13.86 -17.97
C ILE A 361 -7.52 15.33 -18.26
N GLN A 362 -6.84 15.92 -19.25
CA GLN A 362 -7.04 17.32 -19.65
C GLN A 362 -8.48 17.57 -20.13
N LYS A 363 -9.03 16.67 -20.95
CA LYS A 363 -10.45 16.70 -21.35
C LYS A 363 -11.37 16.68 -20.14
N LYS A 364 -11.14 15.80 -19.17
CA LYS A 364 -11.97 15.74 -17.95
C LYS A 364 -11.88 17.02 -17.12
N ARG A 365 -10.73 17.69 -17.11
CA ARG A 365 -10.58 19.01 -16.47
C ARG A 365 -11.34 20.10 -17.22
N ALA A 366 -11.30 20.10 -18.56
CA ALA A 366 -12.06 21.02 -19.40
C ALA A 366 -13.58 20.84 -19.22
N GLU A 367 -14.04 19.62 -18.94
CA GLU A 367 -15.43 19.33 -18.54
C GLU A 367 -15.78 19.80 -17.10
N GLY A 368 -14.90 20.54 -16.42
CA GLY A 368 -15.12 21.09 -15.08
C GLY A 368 -14.89 20.11 -13.93
N LYS A 369 -14.27 18.95 -14.15
CA LYS A 369 -13.94 18.02 -13.05
C LYS A 369 -12.79 18.56 -12.21
N ALA A 370 -12.95 18.48 -10.89
CA ALA A 370 -11.87 18.79 -9.94
C ALA A 370 -10.61 17.97 -10.26
N PHE A 371 -9.43 18.55 -10.03
CA PHE A 371 -8.14 17.96 -10.44
C PHE A 371 -7.99 16.49 -10.03
N LYS A 372 -8.22 16.18 -8.75
CA LYS A 372 -8.12 14.81 -8.22
C LYS A 372 -9.11 13.83 -8.86
N VAL A 373 -10.31 14.31 -9.25
CA VAL A 373 -11.31 13.48 -9.94
C VAL A 373 -10.84 13.16 -11.36
N ALA A 374 -10.27 14.14 -12.06
CA ALA A 374 -9.70 13.92 -13.38
C ALA A 374 -8.52 12.94 -13.33
N LEU A 375 -7.65 13.01 -12.32
CA LEU A 375 -6.56 12.05 -12.13
C LEU A 375 -7.09 10.61 -11.98
N PHE A 376 -8.09 10.37 -11.13
CA PHE A 376 -8.64 9.03 -10.97
C PHE A 376 -9.42 8.53 -12.20
N ALA A 377 -9.98 9.44 -13.00
CA ALA A 377 -10.52 9.08 -14.32
C ALA A 377 -9.40 8.62 -15.27
N GLY A 378 -8.27 9.32 -15.28
CA GLY A 378 -7.05 8.90 -15.98
C GLY A 378 -6.54 7.54 -15.50
N PHE A 379 -6.46 7.33 -14.19
CA PHE A 379 -6.03 6.06 -13.61
C PHE A 379 -6.97 4.91 -13.98
N ASN A 380 -8.28 5.15 -14.05
CA ASN A 380 -9.24 4.16 -14.56
C ASN A 380 -8.95 3.78 -16.02
N LYS A 381 -8.68 4.77 -16.90
CA LYS A 381 -8.27 4.50 -18.28
C LYS A 381 -6.96 3.71 -18.33
N MET A 382 -5.98 4.09 -17.51
CA MET A 382 -4.68 3.40 -17.39
C MET A 382 -4.84 1.94 -17.00
N LEU A 383 -5.65 1.61 -15.97
CA LEU A 383 -5.85 0.22 -15.54
C LEU A 383 -6.48 -0.66 -16.62
N ARG A 384 -7.28 -0.09 -17.55
CA ARG A 384 -7.81 -0.85 -18.70
C ARG A 384 -6.71 -1.17 -19.71
N ILE A 385 -5.84 -0.19 -19.99
CA ILE A 385 -4.69 -0.35 -20.88
C ILE A 385 -3.70 -1.37 -20.28
N TYR A 386 -3.38 -1.21 -18.99
CA TYR A 386 -2.57 -2.17 -18.23
C TYR A 386 -3.13 -3.57 -18.37
N TYR A 387 -4.42 -3.77 -18.04
CA TYR A 387 -5.05 -5.10 -18.12
C TYR A 387 -4.93 -5.71 -19.52
N ALA A 388 -5.24 -4.95 -20.57
CA ALA A 388 -5.18 -5.44 -21.94
C ALA A 388 -3.75 -5.82 -22.36
N ARG A 389 -2.77 -4.91 -22.16
CA ARG A 389 -1.37 -5.12 -22.54
C ARG A 389 -0.74 -6.27 -21.74
N THR A 390 -0.98 -6.36 -20.44
CA THR A 390 -0.43 -7.43 -19.60
C THR A 390 -1.03 -8.79 -19.98
N MET A 391 -2.35 -8.88 -20.20
CA MET A 391 -2.98 -10.13 -20.64
C MET A 391 -2.46 -10.59 -22.01
N GLU A 392 -2.19 -9.66 -22.93
CA GLU A 392 -1.60 -9.98 -24.24
C GLU A 392 -0.19 -10.59 -24.11
N ILE A 393 0.62 -10.11 -23.17
CA ILE A 393 1.95 -10.69 -22.88
C ILE A 393 1.78 -12.13 -22.42
N TYR A 394 0.89 -12.37 -21.44
CA TYR A 394 0.67 -13.72 -20.93
C TYR A 394 0.07 -14.68 -21.95
N SER A 395 -0.82 -14.21 -22.84
CA SER A 395 -1.36 -15.07 -23.91
C SER A 395 -0.33 -15.50 -24.95
N LYS A 396 0.82 -14.83 -25.03
CA LYS A 396 1.93 -15.21 -25.92
C LYS A 396 2.91 -16.19 -25.26
N LEU A 397 2.80 -16.42 -23.95
CA LEU A 397 3.67 -17.30 -23.17
C LEU A 397 3.05 -18.68 -22.91
N THR A 398 1.72 -18.77 -22.96
CA THR A 398 0.93 -20.02 -23.03
C THR A 398 0.73 -20.44 -24.47
#